data_AF-A0A6G1IM68-F1
#
_entry.id   AF-A0A6G1IM68-F1
#
_cell.length_a   1.000
_cell.length_b   1.000
_cell.length_c   1.000
_cell.angle_alpha   90.00
_cell.angle_beta   90.00
_cell.angle_gamma   90.00
#
_symmetry.space_group_name_H-M   'P 1'
#
loop_
_entity.id
_entity.type
_entity.pdbx_description
1 polymer ?
#
loop_
_entity_poly.entity_id
_entity_poly.type
_entity_poly.pdbx_seq_one_letter_code
_entity_poly.pdbx_strand_id
1 'polypeptide(L)'
;MEYQFSKIVDPSLFDSKGLIADIPVRKNLFSEAEYFKGALDPKYPLMSVDIPECRPERLEIVAYANEFAFLYDDATEYMAHDQVIVSMNESIRLFLEAAETGHMNPQGSGINNMQAQMFKEMATIDQPRTMVAMKAWAEFLQLTSSRYRRRRFETLDEYIPYRVWDVGQMHMFGLITFGMGLTIPESDMEKCTKDT
;
A
#
# COMPACT_ATOMS: atom_id res chain seq x y z
N MET A 1 -0.27 -22.99 2.06
CA MET A 1 -0.85 -21.89 2.87
C MET A 1 -2.30 -22.26 3.10
N GLU A 2 -2.76 -22.27 4.35
CA GLU A 2 -4.17 -22.48 4.66
C GLU A 2 -4.91 -21.13 4.59
N TYR A 3 -6.06 -21.12 3.93
CA TYR A 3 -6.91 -19.94 3.82
C TYR A 3 -7.90 -19.92 4.99
N GLN A 4 -7.88 -18.87 5.81
CA GLN A 4 -8.66 -18.77 7.04
C GLN A 4 -9.67 -17.62 7.01
N PHE A 5 -9.36 -16.55 6.27
CA PHE A 5 -10.13 -15.31 6.31
C PHE A 5 -10.87 -14.98 5.02
N SER A 6 -10.81 -15.86 4.00
CA SER A 6 -11.48 -15.65 2.72
C SER A 6 -12.26 -16.85 2.19
N LYS A 7 -13.20 -16.56 1.29
CA LYS A 7 -13.90 -17.55 0.45
C LYS A 7 -13.60 -17.31 -1.02
N ILE A 8 -13.64 -18.37 -1.82
CA ILE A 8 -13.60 -18.27 -3.28
C ILE A 8 -14.89 -17.61 -3.76
N VAL A 9 -14.77 -16.65 -4.66
CA VAL A 9 -15.90 -16.01 -5.36
C VAL A 9 -16.27 -16.88 -6.55
N ASP A 10 -17.56 -17.16 -6.72
CA ASP A 10 -18.07 -17.89 -7.88
C ASP A 10 -17.69 -17.14 -9.19
N PRO A 11 -16.97 -17.78 -10.13
CA PRO A 11 -16.56 -17.17 -11.39
C PRO A 11 -17.71 -16.63 -12.24
N SER A 12 -18.95 -17.10 -12.05
CA SER A 12 -20.13 -16.56 -12.74
C SER A 12 -20.55 -15.17 -12.25
N LEU A 13 -20.00 -14.70 -11.11
CA LEU A 13 -20.36 -13.43 -10.49
C LEU A 13 -19.50 -12.24 -10.94
N PHE A 14 -18.49 -12.47 -11.77
CA PHE A 14 -17.60 -11.44 -12.30
C PHE A 14 -17.11 -11.80 -13.71
N ASP A 15 -16.67 -10.79 -14.46
CA ASP A 15 -16.04 -10.96 -15.78
C ASP A 15 -14.55 -10.63 -15.65
N SER A 16 -13.69 -11.64 -15.80
CA SER A 16 -12.24 -11.46 -15.74
C SER A 16 -11.65 -10.89 -17.02
N LYS A 17 -12.41 -10.86 -18.12
CA LYS A 17 -11.94 -10.51 -19.47
C LYS A 17 -10.72 -11.33 -19.93
N GLY A 18 -10.54 -12.52 -19.36
CA GLY A 18 -9.38 -13.39 -19.62
C GLY A 18 -8.06 -12.92 -19.00
N LEU A 19 -8.08 -11.93 -18.10
CA LEU A 19 -6.86 -11.30 -17.56
C LEU A 19 -6.27 -12.00 -16.33
N ILE A 20 -7.02 -12.89 -15.68
CA ILE A 20 -6.60 -13.55 -14.42
C ILE A 20 -6.45 -15.08 -14.54
N ALA A 21 -6.46 -15.59 -15.78
CA ALA A 21 -6.29 -17.01 -16.11
C ALA A 21 -7.08 -17.96 -15.17
N ASP A 22 -6.38 -18.87 -14.50
CA ASP A 22 -6.90 -19.87 -13.56
C ASP A 22 -6.74 -19.46 -12.08
N ILE A 23 -6.39 -18.20 -11.80
CA ILE A 23 -6.21 -17.70 -10.44
C ILE A 23 -7.58 -17.53 -9.78
N PRO A 24 -7.87 -18.24 -8.68
CA PRO A 24 -9.16 -18.11 -8.00
C PRO A 24 -9.28 -16.74 -7.32
N VAL A 25 -10.32 -15.99 -7.66
CA VAL A 25 -10.67 -14.76 -6.94
C VAL A 25 -11.19 -15.13 -5.56
N ARG A 26 -10.55 -14.59 -4.52
CA ARG A 26 -10.98 -14.74 -3.13
C ARG A 26 -11.44 -13.40 -2.58
N LYS A 27 -12.42 -13.43 -1.69
CA LYS A 27 -12.91 -12.24 -0.97
C LYS A 27 -12.81 -12.47 0.53
N ASN A 28 -12.24 -11.51 1.24
CA ASN A 28 -12.15 -11.51 2.70
C ASN A 28 -13.57 -11.52 3.33
N LEU A 29 -13.77 -12.39 4.32
CA LEU A 29 -15.06 -12.62 4.99
C LEU A 29 -15.52 -11.43 5.85
N PHE A 30 -14.60 -10.57 6.27
CA PHE A 30 -14.85 -9.46 7.21
C PHE A 30 -15.08 -8.12 6.50
N SER A 31 -15.02 -8.12 5.16
CA SER A 31 -15.26 -6.94 4.33
C SER A 31 -16.73 -6.52 4.22
N GLU A 32 -17.65 -7.39 4.61
CA GLU A 32 -19.10 -7.14 4.63
C GLU A 32 -19.62 -6.82 6.04
N ALA A 33 -18.72 -6.76 7.03
CA ALA A 33 -19.12 -6.47 8.40
C ALA A 33 -19.59 -5.01 8.53
N GLU A 34 -20.67 -4.76 9.27
CA GLU A 34 -21.26 -3.42 9.44
C GLU A 34 -20.28 -2.35 9.93
N TYR A 35 -19.18 -2.76 10.59
CA TYR A 35 -18.16 -1.87 11.09
C TYR A 35 -17.03 -1.57 10.09
N PHE A 36 -16.91 -2.29 8.97
CA PHE A 36 -15.87 -2.04 7.97
C PHE A 36 -16.25 -0.85 7.08
N LYS A 37 -15.44 0.23 7.13
CA LYS A 37 -15.71 1.50 6.43
C LYS A 37 -14.79 1.78 5.23
N GLY A 38 -13.97 0.82 4.81
CA GLY A 38 -12.92 1.02 3.80
C GLY A 38 -13.32 0.70 2.36
N ALA A 39 -14.57 0.97 1.94
CA ALA A 39 -15.07 0.47 0.65
C ALA A 39 -15.29 1.56 -0.41
N LEU A 40 -14.47 1.55 -1.47
CA LEU A 40 -14.74 2.23 -2.74
C LEU A 40 -15.70 1.45 -3.66
N ASP A 41 -15.95 0.16 -3.40
CA ASP A 41 -16.93 -0.66 -4.12
C ASP A 41 -17.80 -1.49 -3.16
N PRO A 42 -19.14 -1.48 -3.30
CA PRO A 42 -20.05 -2.18 -2.38
C PRO A 42 -20.00 -3.71 -2.49
N LYS A 43 -19.46 -4.27 -3.57
CA LYS A 43 -19.44 -5.71 -3.85
C LYS A 43 -18.03 -6.30 -3.69
N TYR A 44 -17.00 -5.59 -4.14
CA TYR A 44 -15.60 -6.02 -4.14
C TYR A 44 -14.68 -4.87 -3.69
N PRO A 45 -14.68 -4.50 -2.40
CA PRO A 45 -13.72 -3.54 -1.89
C PRO A 45 -12.28 -4.00 -2.16
N LEU A 46 -11.41 -3.10 -2.65
CA LEU A 46 -10.11 -3.44 -3.22
C LEU A 46 -9.26 -4.32 -2.27
N MET A 47 -9.02 -3.86 -1.03
CA MET A 47 -8.20 -4.61 -0.07
C MET A 47 -8.80 -5.97 0.32
N SER A 48 -10.10 -6.16 0.12
CA SER A 48 -10.78 -7.41 0.43
C SER A 48 -10.57 -8.49 -0.62
N VAL A 49 -10.23 -8.09 -1.86
CA VAL A 49 -9.95 -9.01 -2.97
C VAL A 49 -8.47 -9.09 -3.31
N ASP A 50 -7.71 -8.01 -3.08
CA ASP A 50 -6.26 -7.97 -3.31
C ASP A 50 -5.47 -8.61 -2.16
N ILE A 51 -5.95 -8.47 -0.91
CA ILE A 51 -5.36 -9.09 0.28
C ILE A 51 -6.44 -9.91 1.00
N PRO A 52 -6.98 -10.97 0.36
CA PRO A 52 -8.16 -11.67 0.87
C PRO A 52 -7.88 -12.38 2.20
N GLU A 53 -6.63 -12.74 2.47
CA GLU A 53 -6.18 -13.30 3.75
C GLU A 53 -5.62 -12.24 4.72
N CYS A 54 -5.98 -10.96 4.53
CA CYS A 54 -5.72 -9.93 5.53
C CYS A 54 -6.39 -10.32 6.85
N ARG A 55 -5.62 -10.18 7.93
CA ARG A 55 -6.09 -10.47 9.29
C ARG A 55 -7.25 -9.55 9.66
N PRO A 56 -8.33 -10.06 10.25
CA PRO A 56 -9.53 -9.26 10.51
C PRO A 56 -9.26 -8.00 11.34
N GLU A 57 -8.39 -8.10 12.35
CA GLU A 57 -7.99 -6.99 13.22
C GLU A 57 -7.13 -5.92 12.52
N ARG A 58 -6.67 -6.17 11.29
CA ARG A 58 -5.82 -5.28 10.49
C ARG A 58 -6.54 -4.73 9.26
N LEU A 59 -7.64 -5.35 8.84
CA LEU A 59 -8.30 -5.05 7.57
C LEU A 59 -8.75 -3.59 7.45
N GLU A 60 -9.33 -3.02 8.51
CA GLU A 60 -9.80 -1.63 8.50
C GLU A 60 -8.66 -0.62 8.31
N ILE A 61 -7.58 -0.74 9.10
CA ILE A 61 -6.45 0.20 8.99
C ILE A 61 -5.67 0.01 7.67
N VAL A 62 -5.62 -1.23 7.13
CA VAL A 62 -5.05 -1.50 5.80
C VAL A 62 -5.88 -0.84 4.70
N ALA A 63 -7.21 -0.96 4.77
CA ALA A 63 -8.10 -0.28 3.84
C ALA A 63 -8.00 1.24 3.96
N TYR A 64 -7.97 1.78 5.18
CA TYR A 64 -7.75 3.21 5.41
C TYR A 64 -6.43 3.70 4.81
N ALA A 65 -5.34 2.97 5.01
CA ALA A 65 -4.04 3.31 4.45
C ALA A 65 -4.06 3.32 2.92
N ASN A 66 -4.75 2.35 2.31
CA ASN A 66 -4.91 2.30 0.86
C ASN A 66 -5.76 3.46 0.32
N GLU A 67 -6.88 3.78 0.97
CA GLU A 67 -7.70 4.95 0.61
C GLU A 67 -6.91 6.25 0.72
N PHE A 68 -6.12 6.39 1.78
CA PHE A 68 -5.22 7.52 1.93
C PHE A 68 -4.21 7.60 0.78
N ALA A 69 -3.65 6.47 0.36
CA ALA A 69 -2.70 6.41 -0.75
C ALA A 69 -3.34 6.86 -2.07
N PHE A 70 -4.60 6.49 -2.36
CA PHE A 70 -5.32 6.99 -3.54
C PHE A 70 -5.54 8.50 -3.48
N LEU A 71 -6.02 9.04 -2.36
CA LEU A 71 -6.22 10.48 -2.20
C LEU A 71 -4.90 11.25 -2.31
N TYR A 72 -3.82 10.68 -1.78
CA TYR A 72 -2.48 11.24 -1.90
C TYR A 72 -1.97 11.23 -3.34
N ASP A 73 -2.17 10.12 -4.07
CA ASP A 73 -1.81 10.00 -5.49
C ASP A 73 -2.48 11.08 -6.32
N ASP A 74 -3.81 11.17 -6.25
CA ASP A 74 -4.62 12.21 -6.91
C ASP A 74 -4.11 13.61 -6.57
N ALA A 75 -3.97 13.92 -5.27
CA ALA A 75 -3.51 15.23 -4.83
C ALA A 75 -2.14 15.59 -5.43
N THR A 76 -1.22 14.63 -5.50
CA THR A 76 0.12 14.87 -6.04
C THR A 76 0.15 14.99 -7.57
N GLU A 77 -0.84 14.49 -8.31
CA GLU A 77 -0.95 14.72 -9.76
C GLU A 77 -1.29 16.18 -10.10
N TYR A 78 -2.09 16.84 -9.26
CA TYR A 78 -2.51 18.24 -9.48
C TYR A 78 -1.55 19.28 -8.92
N MET A 79 -0.57 18.88 -8.11
CA MET A 79 0.42 19.78 -7.50
C MET A 79 1.56 20.14 -8.48
N ALA A 80 2.19 21.30 -8.26
CA ALA A 80 3.42 21.64 -8.97
C ALA A 80 4.55 20.69 -8.55
N HIS A 81 5.46 20.37 -9.49
CA HIS A 81 6.49 19.34 -9.28
C HIS A 81 7.41 19.63 -8.08
N ASP A 82 7.77 20.89 -7.88
CA ASP A 82 8.54 21.37 -6.73
C ASP A 82 7.79 21.18 -5.41
N GLN A 83 6.49 21.45 -5.39
CA GLN A 83 5.64 21.23 -4.21
C GLN A 83 5.50 19.74 -3.86
N VAL A 84 5.39 18.87 -4.88
CA VAL A 84 5.37 17.41 -4.69
C VAL A 84 6.67 16.94 -4.06
N ILE A 85 7.82 17.38 -4.58
CA ILE A 85 9.14 17.03 -4.03
C ILE A 85 9.26 17.44 -2.56
N VAL A 86 8.86 18.67 -2.23
CA VAL A 86 8.90 19.15 -0.83
C VAL A 86 8.00 18.29 0.05
N SER A 87 6.75 18.09 -0.34
CA SER A 87 5.80 17.28 0.44
C SER A 87 6.28 15.84 0.64
N MET A 88 6.77 15.18 -0.41
CA MET A 88 7.30 13.82 -0.32
C MET A 88 8.53 13.74 0.59
N ASN A 89 9.45 14.70 0.49
CA ASN A 89 10.64 14.73 1.35
C ASN A 89 10.29 14.93 2.83
N GLU A 90 9.26 15.70 3.14
CA GLU A 90 8.75 15.83 4.51
C GLU A 90 8.20 14.50 5.03
N SER A 91 7.37 13.80 4.25
CA SER A 91 6.85 12.48 4.62
C SER A 91 7.96 11.43 4.76
N ILE A 92 8.94 11.41 3.85
CA ILE A 92 10.11 10.51 3.92
C ILE A 92 10.85 10.69 5.24
N ARG A 93 11.15 11.95 5.63
CA ARG A 93 11.85 12.23 6.89
C ARG A 93 11.05 11.74 8.08
N LEU A 94 9.76 12.05 8.13
CA LEU A 94 8.86 11.60 9.19
C LEU A 94 8.87 10.07 9.32
N PHE A 95 8.76 9.35 8.21
CA PHE A 95 8.67 7.89 8.23
C PHE A 95 9.97 7.22 8.65
N LEU A 96 11.11 7.72 8.16
CA LEU A 96 12.42 7.17 8.52
C LEU A 96 12.76 7.44 9.98
N GLU A 97 12.55 8.67 10.47
CA GLU A 97 12.76 9.01 11.88
C GLU A 97 11.86 8.15 12.78
N ALA A 98 10.59 7.98 12.41
CA ALA A 98 9.66 7.14 13.14
C ALA A 98 10.05 5.66 13.13
N ALA A 99 10.53 5.15 11.99
CA ALA A 99 10.95 3.77 11.85
C ALA A 99 12.23 3.45 12.65
N GLU A 100 13.07 4.45 12.91
CA GLU A 100 14.29 4.32 13.71
C GLU A 100 14.03 4.52 15.21
N THR A 101 13.24 5.55 15.57
CA THR A 101 13.06 5.96 16.97
C THR A 101 11.81 5.37 17.63
N GLY A 102 10.88 4.84 16.84
CA GLY A 102 9.55 4.41 17.29
C GLY A 102 8.61 5.57 17.66
N HIS A 103 9.02 6.83 17.45
CA HIS A 103 8.23 8.00 17.84
C HIS A 103 7.78 8.78 16.60
N MET A 104 6.49 9.12 16.55
CA MET A 104 5.95 9.96 15.48
C MET A 104 5.56 11.34 15.97
N ASN A 105 6.34 12.32 15.49
CA ASN A 105 6.13 13.74 15.73
C ASN A 105 5.85 14.44 14.39
N PRO A 106 4.59 14.40 13.89
CA PRO A 106 4.26 15.10 12.66
C PRO A 106 4.47 16.61 12.87
N GLN A 107 5.32 17.19 12.04
CA GLN A 107 5.44 18.64 11.90
C GLN A 107 4.88 19.02 10.52
N GLY A 108 4.23 20.19 10.44
CA GLY A 108 3.75 20.73 9.17
C GLY A 108 2.35 20.25 8.75
N SER A 109 2.26 19.64 7.57
CA SER A 109 1.02 19.52 6.78
C SER A 109 -0.07 18.61 7.38
N GLY A 110 -1.32 18.81 6.94
CA GLY A 110 -2.43 17.91 7.28
C GLY A 110 -2.21 16.48 6.79
N ILE A 111 -1.49 16.30 5.68
CA ILE A 111 -1.07 15.01 5.12
C ILE A 111 -0.22 14.25 6.15
N ASN A 112 0.84 14.90 6.66
CA ASN A 112 1.74 14.28 7.64
C ASN A 112 1.02 13.95 8.95
N ASN A 113 0.05 14.78 9.38
CA ASN A 113 -0.75 14.50 10.55
C ASN A 113 -1.63 13.26 10.38
N MET A 114 -2.27 13.10 9.22
CA MET A 114 -3.07 11.90 8.91
C MET A 114 -2.20 10.64 8.80
N GLN A 115 -1.07 10.71 8.08
CA GLN A 115 -0.11 9.60 8.01
C GLN A 115 0.43 9.23 9.40
N ALA A 116 0.70 10.23 10.24
CA ALA A 116 1.16 9.99 11.60
C ALA A 116 0.08 9.38 12.50
N GLN A 117 -1.19 9.72 12.29
CA GLN A 117 -2.26 9.06 13.04
C GLN A 117 -2.40 7.59 12.59
N MET A 118 -2.40 7.36 11.27
CA MET A 118 -2.49 6.03 10.67
C MET A 118 -1.38 5.09 11.16
N PHE A 119 -0.09 5.48 11.07
CA PHE A 119 0.97 4.57 11.54
C PHE A 119 1.01 4.44 13.07
N LYS A 120 0.50 5.41 13.85
CA LYS A 120 0.32 5.22 15.30
C LYS A 120 -0.65 4.07 15.57
N GLU A 121 -1.78 4.05 14.86
CA GLU A 121 -2.78 2.97 14.99
C GLU A 121 -2.25 1.63 14.46
N MET A 122 -1.49 1.61 13.37
CA MET A 122 -0.82 0.38 12.93
C MET A 122 0.17 -0.14 13.99
N ALA A 123 0.93 0.77 14.62
CA ALA A 123 1.93 0.41 15.62
C ALA A 123 1.34 -0.15 16.91
N THR A 124 0.12 0.25 17.30
CA THR A 124 -0.56 -0.36 18.45
C THR A 124 -0.98 -1.81 18.18
N ILE A 125 -1.19 -2.18 16.91
CA ILE A 125 -1.52 -3.55 16.50
C ILE A 125 -0.26 -4.40 16.33
N ASP A 126 0.73 -3.91 15.58
CA ASP A 126 1.97 -4.64 15.29
C ASP A 126 3.13 -3.68 14.97
N GLN A 127 3.81 -3.23 16.03
CA GLN A 127 4.90 -2.27 15.91
C GLN A 127 6.02 -2.73 14.95
N PRO A 128 6.58 -3.96 15.03
CA PRO A 128 7.62 -4.40 14.10
C PRO A 128 7.20 -4.34 12.63
N ARG A 129 6.00 -4.81 12.26
CA ARG A 129 5.54 -4.77 10.86
C ARG A 129 5.18 -3.34 10.42
N THR A 130 4.77 -2.49 11.35
CA THR A 130 4.55 -1.06 11.06
C THR A 130 5.85 -0.36 10.66
N MET A 131 6.98 -0.68 11.32
CA MET A 131 8.28 -0.12 10.93
C MET A 131 8.67 -0.55 9.50
N VAL A 132 8.37 -1.79 9.13
CA VAL A 132 8.59 -2.30 7.75
C VAL A 132 7.71 -1.54 6.76
N ALA A 133 6.42 -1.34 7.07
CA ALA A 133 5.51 -0.60 6.21
C ALA A 133 5.94 0.88 6.02
N MET A 134 6.38 1.56 7.09
CA MET A 134 6.90 2.92 7.01
C MET A 134 8.15 3.02 6.13
N LYS A 135 9.10 2.09 6.28
CA LYS A 135 10.31 2.04 5.44
C LYS A 135 9.98 1.78 3.98
N ALA A 136 9.08 0.84 3.71
CA ALA A 136 8.66 0.53 2.34
C ALA A 136 7.92 1.70 1.68
N TRP A 137 7.08 2.43 2.43
CA TRP A 137 6.45 3.64 1.93
C TRP A 137 7.47 4.77 1.71
N ALA A 138 8.43 4.96 2.63
CA ALA A 138 9.50 5.94 2.44
C ALA A 138 10.31 5.65 1.16
N GLU A 139 10.63 4.39 0.90
CA GLU A 139 11.32 3.95 -0.33
C GLU A 139 10.47 4.23 -1.58
N PHE A 140 9.17 3.93 -1.56
CA PHE A 140 8.24 4.33 -2.63
C PHE A 140 8.29 5.84 -2.92
N LEU A 141 8.23 6.67 -1.87
CA LEU A 141 8.29 8.13 -2.02
C LEU A 141 9.65 8.61 -2.54
N GLN A 142 10.77 7.99 -2.12
CA GLN A 142 12.10 8.32 -2.65
C GLN A 142 12.19 7.99 -4.14
N LEU A 143 11.72 6.81 -4.52
CA LEU A 143 11.71 6.37 -5.91
C LEU A 143 10.84 7.28 -6.77
N THR A 144 9.68 7.72 -6.28
CA THR A 144 8.72 8.55 -7.05
C THR A 144 8.98 10.06 -7.02
N SER A 145 9.53 10.61 -5.94
CA SER A 145 9.80 12.05 -5.80
C SER A 145 10.85 12.58 -6.77
N SER A 146 11.83 11.75 -7.13
CA SER A 146 12.88 12.10 -8.10
C SER A 146 12.39 12.14 -9.55
N ARG A 147 11.13 11.76 -9.82
CA ARG A 147 10.62 11.51 -11.18
C ARG A 147 9.93 12.73 -11.75
N TYR A 148 10.15 12.96 -13.05
CA TYR A 148 9.34 13.88 -13.82
C TYR A 148 8.09 13.16 -14.30
N ARG A 149 6.93 13.44 -13.67
CA ARG A 149 5.65 12.76 -13.96
C ARG A 149 5.16 12.92 -15.40
N ARG A 150 5.69 13.90 -16.15
CA ARG A 150 5.40 14.11 -17.57
C ARG A 150 6.48 13.54 -18.50
N ARG A 151 7.31 12.62 -18.01
CA ARG A 151 8.29 11.92 -18.84
C ARG A 151 7.56 11.13 -19.92
N ARG A 152 7.96 11.34 -21.18
CA ARG A 152 7.53 10.53 -22.30
C ARG A 152 8.47 9.33 -22.45
N PHE A 153 7.89 8.16 -22.62
CA PHE A 153 8.58 6.92 -22.94
C PHE A 153 8.24 6.54 -24.38
N GLU A 154 9.22 6.05 -25.14
CA GLU A 154 8.98 5.66 -26.54
C GLU A 154 8.72 4.15 -26.66
N THR A 155 9.06 3.36 -25.64
CA THR A 155 8.86 1.90 -25.62
C THR A 155 8.31 1.42 -24.28
N LEU A 156 7.70 0.22 -24.29
CA LEU A 156 7.27 -0.45 -23.06
C LEU A 156 8.46 -0.90 -22.21
N ASP A 157 9.58 -1.29 -22.81
CA ASP A 157 10.78 -1.71 -22.07
C ASP A 157 11.36 -0.56 -21.23
N GLU A 158 11.19 0.69 -21.67
CA GLU A 158 11.56 1.87 -20.88
C GLU A 158 10.49 2.22 -19.83
N TYR A 159 9.21 2.02 -20.16
CA TYR A 159 8.07 2.40 -19.32
C TYR A 159 7.81 1.42 -18.17
N ILE A 160 7.90 0.10 -18.40
CA ILE A 160 7.54 -0.92 -17.41
C ILE A 160 8.40 -0.81 -16.15
N PRO A 161 9.75 -0.72 -16.21
CA PRO A 161 10.57 -0.55 -15.02
C PRO A 161 10.23 0.73 -14.26
N TYR A 162 9.84 1.80 -14.97
CA TYR A 162 9.33 3.00 -14.34
C TYR A 162 7.99 2.71 -13.62
N ARG A 163 7.04 2.10 -14.33
CA ARG A 163 5.66 1.92 -13.87
C ARG A 163 5.53 0.96 -12.69
N VAL A 164 6.39 -0.06 -12.59
CA VAL A 164 6.41 -1.02 -11.46
C VAL A 164 6.54 -0.30 -10.11
N TRP A 165 7.43 0.69 -10.04
CA TRP A 165 7.57 1.50 -8.82
C TRP A 165 6.45 2.53 -8.67
N ASP A 166 6.05 3.14 -9.78
CA ASP A 166 5.05 4.23 -9.83
C ASP A 166 3.64 3.73 -9.48
N VAL A 167 3.31 2.48 -9.78
CA VAL A 167 2.06 1.83 -9.36
C VAL A 167 2.05 1.47 -7.87
N GLY A 168 3.18 1.65 -7.16
CA GLY A 168 3.24 1.49 -5.71
C GLY A 168 3.61 0.09 -5.23
N GLN A 169 4.49 -0.64 -5.94
CA GLN A 169 4.97 -1.97 -5.50
C GLN A 169 5.42 -1.98 -4.03
N MET A 170 6.22 -0.99 -3.61
CA MET A 170 6.74 -0.92 -2.23
C MET A 170 5.65 -0.54 -1.21
N HIS A 171 4.67 0.28 -1.61
CA HIS A 171 3.50 0.55 -0.77
C HIS A 171 2.69 -0.74 -0.53
N MET A 172 2.39 -1.50 -1.61
CA MET A 172 1.69 -2.78 -1.51
C MET A 172 2.47 -3.82 -0.73
N PHE A 173 3.79 -3.87 -0.87
CA PHE A 173 4.66 -4.72 -0.04
C PHE A 173 4.46 -4.44 1.47
N GLY A 174 4.44 -3.16 1.86
CA GLY A 174 4.18 -2.75 3.24
C GLY A 174 2.80 -3.17 3.74
N LEU A 175 1.75 -2.96 2.92
CA LEU A 175 0.38 -3.34 3.27
C LEU A 175 0.19 -4.85 3.37
N ILE A 176 0.75 -5.64 2.45
CA ILE A 176 0.64 -7.10 2.46
C ILE A 176 1.36 -7.68 3.68
N THR A 177 2.60 -7.25 3.94
CA THR A 177 3.37 -7.75 5.08
C THR A 177 2.74 -7.38 6.41
N PHE A 178 2.22 -6.16 6.54
CA PHE A 178 1.45 -5.76 7.72
C PHE A 178 0.12 -6.51 7.82
N GLY A 179 -0.71 -6.49 6.77
CA GLY A 179 -2.06 -7.04 6.77
C GLY A 179 -2.10 -8.55 7.03
N MET A 180 -1.13 -9.29 6.51
CA MET A 180 -1.03 -10.75 6.73
C MET A 180 -0.16 -11.12 7.95
N GLY A 181 0.54 -10.14 8.55
CA GLY A 181 1.45 -10.37 9.68
C GLY A 181 2.72 -11.13 9.30
N LEU A 182 3.24 -10.89 8.10
CA LEU A 182 4.42 -11.56 7.57
C LEU A 182 5.71 -10.88 8.08
N THR A 183 6.76 -11.68 8.20
CA THR A 183 8.13 -11.19 8.37
C THR A 183 8.98 -11.88 7.34
N ILE A 184 9.50 -11.12 6.39
CA ILE A 184 10.39 -11.62 5.36
C ILE A 184 11.82 -11.57 5.93
N PRO A 185 12.55 -12.69 5.95
CA PRO A 185 13.95 -12.69 6.35
C PRO A 185 14.78 -11.79 5.45
N GLU A 186 15.78 -11.11 6.02
CA GLU A 186 16.67 -10.21 5.27
C GLU A 186 17.35 -10.93 4.08
N SER A 187 17.70 -12.21 4.25
CA SER A 187 18.29 -13.05 3.20
C SER A 187 17.38 -13.31 2.00
N ASP A 188 16.07 -13.08 2.14
CA ASP A 188 15.08 -13.28 1.09
C ASP A 188 14.56 -11.96 0.51
N MET A 189 14.91 -10.81 1.10
CA MET A 189 14.45 -9.50 0.65
C MET A 189 14.83 -9.22 -0.80
N GLU A 190 16.08 -9.50 -1.20
CA GLU A 190 16.52 -9.33 -2.59
C GLU A 190 15.74 -10.22 -3.56
N LYS A 191 15.29 -11.40 -3.12
CA LYS A 191 14.46 -12.30 -3.95
C LYS A 191 13.03 -11.77 -4.10
N CYS A 192 12.53 -11.04 -3.11
CA CYS A 192 11.19 -10.44 -3.14
C CYS A 192 11.12 -9.14 -3.95
N THR A 193 12.24 -8.42 -4.08
CA THR A 193 12.29 -7.10 -4.74
C THR A 193 13.01 -7.10 -6.08
N LYS A 194 13.64 -8.22 -6.49
CA LYS A 194 14.25 -8.32 -7.82
C LYS A 194 13.18 -8.25 -8.91
N ASP A 195 13.35 -7.29 -9.81
CA ASP A 195 12.65 -7.22 -11.08
C ASP A 195 12.80 -8.56 -11.82
N THR A 196 11.68 -9.24 -12.07
CA THR A 196 11.60 -10.33 -13.07
C THR A 196 11.58 -9.74 -14.47
#